data_AF-A0A0G1FLU1-F1
#
_entry.id   AF-A0A0G1FLU1-F1
#
_cell.length_a   1.000
_cell.length_b   1.000
_cell.length_c   1.000
_cell.angle_alpha   90.00
_cell.angle_beta   90.00
_cell.angle_gamma   90.00
#
_symmetry.space_group_name_H-M   'P 1'
#
loop_
_entity.id
_entity.type
_entity.pdbx_description
1 polymer ?
#
loop_
_entity_poly.entity_id
_entity_poly.type
_entity_poly.pdbx_seq_one_letter_code
_entity_poly.pdbx_strand_id
1 'polypeptide(L)'
;MKIEEKDHNTTIYERMIKSKVFFIFLIPVILALMVGIFQEFYYRYKVQKDLNKLNIEIANLDKQKNELNNLIDYYKNESNLEKEARVRLNLKKEEEKVVIILPQATSASKFDESISGAGGVNFENLPNYKQWWYYFFK
;
A
#
# COMPACT_ATOMS: atom_id res chain seq x y z
N MET A 1 -47.69 41.50 -57.78
CA MET A 1 -47.17 42.43 -56.76
C MET A 1 -46.40 41.61 -55.74
N LYS A 2 -45.07 41.53 -55.88
CA LYS A 2 -44.21 40.90 -54.87
C LYS A 2 -42.89 41.67 -54.91
N ILE A 3 -42.67 42.49 -53.89
CA ILE A 3 -41.46 43.28 -53.74
C ILE A 3 -40.47 42.32 -53.07
N GLU A 4 -39.47 41.87 -53.83
CA GLU A 4 -38.30 41.18 -53.26
C GLU A 4 -37.38 42.24 -52.66
N GLU A 5 -37.51 42.43 -51.35
CA GLU A 5 -36.59 43.22 -50.56
C GLU A 5 -35.31 42.39 -50.39
N LYS A 6 -34.32 42.63 -51.25
CA LYS A 6 -33.06 41.92 -51.24
C LYS A 6 -32.20 42.42 -50.08
N ASP A 7 -32.09 41.59 -49.04
CA ASP A 7 -31.26 41.76 -47.85
C ASP A 7 -29.77 42.00 -48.19
N HIS A 8 -29.44 43.26 -48.51
CA HIS A 8 -28.09 43.73 -48.85
C HIS A 8 -27.10 43.60 -47.69
N ASN A 9 -27.60 43.52 -46.45
CA ASN A 9 -26.83 43.34 -45.22
C ASN A 9 -25.93 42.08 -45.28
N THR A 10 -26.46 40.92 -45.66
CA THR A 10 -25.73 39.64 -45.71
C THR A 10 -24.48 39.68 -46.59
N THR A 11 -24.58 40.31 -47.77
CA THR A 11 -23.50 40.34 -48.78
C THR A 11 -22.28 41.18 -48.38
N ILE A 12 -22.48 42.21 -47.55
CA ILE A 12 -21.41 43.09 -47.06
C ILE A 12 -20.60 42.37 -45.98
N TYR A 13 -21.26 41.68 -45.05
CA TYR A 13 -20.59 40.88 -44.03
C TYR A 13 -19.78 39.74 -44.65
N GLU A 14 -20.30 39.05 -45.67
CA GLU A 14 -19.57 37.99 -46.37
C GLU A 14 -18.28 38.47 -47.05
N ARG A 15 -18.28 39.69 -47.64
CA ARG A 15 -17.06 40.28 -48.23
C ARG A 15 -16.04 40.69 -47.17
N MET A 16 -16.50 41.15 -46.00
CA MET A 16 -15.61 41.53 -44.90
C MET A 16 -14.97 40.29 -44.25
N ILE A 17 -15.71 39.19 -44.08
CA ILE A 17 -15.22 37.94 -43.46
C ILE A 17 -14.27 37.17 -44.39
N LYS A 18 -14.46 37.23 -45.72
CA LYS A 18 -13.56 36.60 -46.71
C LYS A 18 -12.23 37.34 -46.92
N SER A 19 -12.04 38.51 -46.32
CA SER A 19 -10.80 39.29 -46.44
C SER A 19 -9.72 38.79 -45.49
N LYS A 20 -8.47 38.67 -45.96
CA LYS A 20 -7.30 38.28 -45.12
C LYS A 20 -7.09 39.21 -43.92
N VAL A 21 -7.55 40.46 -44.02
CA VAL A 21 -7.42 41.48 -42.96
C VAL A 21 -8.33 41.18 -41.76
N PHE A 22 -9.50 40.57 -41.99
CA PHE A 22 -10.40 40.16 -40.91
C PHE A 22 -9.76 39.09 -40.03
N PHE A 23 -9.09 38.11 -40.64
CA PHE A 23 -8.33 37.10 -39.91
C PHE A 23 -7.17 37.71 -39.09
N ILE A 24 -6.47 38.71 -39.61
CA ILE A 24 -5.40 39.42 -38.89
C ILE A 24 -5.91 40.05 -37.58
N PHE A 25 -7.12 40.61 -37.57
CA PHE A 25 -7.74 41.20 -36.38
C PHE A 25 -8.41 40.15 -35.48
N LEU A 26 -8.89 39.04 -36.05
CA LEU A 26 -9.56 37.98 -35.30
C LEU A 26 -8.57 37.12 -34.48
N ILE A 27 -7.38 36.85 -35.01
CA ILE A 27 -6.32 36.07 -34.35
C ILE A 27 -5.97 36.60 -32.94
N PRO A 28 -5.63 37.90 -32.75
CA PRO A 28 -5.25 38.40 -31.42
C PRO A 28 -6.42 38.38 -30.43
N VAL A 29 -7.66 38.55 -30.89
CA VAL A 29 -8.86 38.43 -30.05
C VAL A 29 -9.04 37.01 -29.55
N ILE A 30 -8.88 36.02 -30.43
CA ILE A 30 -8.91 34.59 -30.05
C ILE A 30 -7.75 34.25 -29.11
N LEU A 31 -6.57 34.81 -29.33
CA LEU A 31 -5.39 34.57 -28.49
C LEU A 31 -5.60 35.13 -27.08
N ALA A 32 -6.17 36.33 -26.95
CA ALA A 32 -6.50 36.95 -25.66
C ALA A 32 -7.53 36.13 -24.88
N LEU A 33 -8.56 35.61 -25.57
CA LEU A 33 -9.54 34.70 -24.96
C LEU A 33 -8.89 33.40 -24.50
N MET A 34 -8.00 32.82 -25.30
CA MET A 34 -7.25 31.61 -24.93
C MET A 34 -6.42 31.83 -23.65
N VAL A 35 -5.69 32.93 -23.54
CA VAL A 35 -4.86 33.23 -22.35
C VAL A 35 -5.71 33.31 -21.08
N GLY A 36 -6.89 33.95 -21.15
CA GLY A 36 -7.81 34.01 -20.00
C GLY A 36 -8.29 32.64 -19.54
N ILE A 37 -8.61 31.75 -20.49
CA ILE A 37 -9.06 30.39 -20.18
C ILE A 37 -7.91 29.53 -19.62
N PHE A 38 -6.70 29.67 -20.16
CA PHE A 38 -5.53 28.93 -19.69
C PHE A 38 -5.14 29.27 -18.24
N GLN A 39 -5.24 30.53 -17.84
CA GLN A 39 -4.96 30.93 -16.45
C GLN A 39 -5.95 30.31 -15.46
N GLU A 40 -7.24 30.35 -15.78
CA GLU A 40 -8.31 29.79 -14.94
C GLU A 40 -8.17 28.27 -14.78
N PHE A 41 -7.82 27.57 -15.87
CA PHE A 41 -7.65 26.12 -15.86
C PHE A 41 -6.44 25.68 -15.02
N TYR A 42 -5.35 26.44 -15.06
CA TYR A 42 -4.14 26.15 -14.27
C TYR A 42 -4.39 26.33 -12.77
N TYR A 43 -5.14 27.38 -12.40
CA TYR A 43 -5.52 27.63 -11.00
C TYR A 43 -6.43 26.52 -10.46
N ARG A 44 -7.45 26.13 -11.24
CA ARG A 44 -8.37 25.04 -10.88
C ARG A 44 -7.66 23.70 -10.67
N TYR A 45 -6.68 23.38 -11.52
CA TYR A 45 -5.93 22.13 -11.39
C TYR A 45 -5.05 22.08 -10.14
N LYS A 46 -4.36 23.19 -9.82
CA LYS A 46 -3.50 23.27 -8.62
C LYS A 46 -4.32 23.16 -7.34
N VAL A 47 -5.43 23.89 -7.25
CA VAL A 47 -6.32 23.87 -6.08
C VAL A 47 -6.95 22.49 -5.89
N GLN A 48 -7.43 21.84 -6.96
CA GLN A 48 -7.98 20.48 -6.84
C GLN A 48 -6.94 19.44 -6.40
N LYS A 49 -5.70 19.56 -6.88
CA LYS A 49 -4.60 18.68 -6.45
C LYS A 49 -4.28 18.86 -4.97
N ASP A 50 -4.24 20.10 -4.50
CA ASP A 50 -3.95 20.41 -3.10
C ASP A 50 -5.10 19.96 -2.18
N LEU A 51 -6.36 20.12 -2.62
CA LEU A 51 -7.54 19.58 -1.91
C LEU A 51 -7.51 18.06 -1.84
N ASN A 52 -7.17 17.37 -2.94
CA ASN A 52 -7.09 15.91 -2.93
C ASN A 52 -5.98 15.40 -1.99
N LYS A 53 -4.79 16.04 -2.03
CA LYS A 53 -3.71 15.73 -1.09
C LYS A 53 -4.14 15.92 0.36
N LEU A 54 -4.79 17.04 0.68
CA LEU A 54 -5.24 17.33 2.04
C LEU A 54 -6.30 16.32 2.50
N ASN A 55 -7.23 15.93 1.63
CA ASN A 55 -8.21 14.89 1.93
C ASN A 55 -7.58 13.52 2.18
N ILE A 56 -6.56 13.14 1.39
CA ILE A 56 -5.80 11.90 1.59
C ILE A 56 -5.08 11.93 2.94
N GLU A 57 -4.49 13.08 3.31
CA GLU A 57 -3.81 13.25 4.58
C GLU A 57 -4.77 13.14 5.77
N ILE A 58 -5.95 13.76 5.68
CA ILE A 58 -7.02 13.64 6.68
C ILE A 58 -7.46 12.18 6.83
N ALA A 59 -7.69 11.46 5.73
CA ALA A 59 -8.10 10.06 5.76
C ALA A 59 -7.01 9.17 6.39
N ASN A 60 -5.73 9.45 6.11
CA ASN A 60 -4.61 8.72 6.70
C ASN A 60 -4.50 8.99 8.21
N LEU A 61 -4.65 10.25 8.64
CA LEU A 61 -4.63 10.62 10.05
C LEU A 61 -5.79 9.97 10.82
N ASP A 62 -6.99 9.91 10.24
CA ASP A 62 -8.13 9.26 10.87
C ASP A 62 -7.92 7.74 10.99
N LYS A 63 -7.33 7.12 9.96
CA LYS A 63 -6.93 5.71 10.02
C LYS A 63 -5.91 5.45 11.13
N GLN A 64 -4.86 6.26 11.22
CA GLN A 64 -3.85 6.13 12.28
C GLN A 64 -4.43 6.33 13.68
N LYS A 65 -5.35 7.29 13.83
CA LYS A 65 -6.07 7.50 15.08
C LYS A 65 -6.88 6.26 15.47
N ASN A 66 -7.61 5.67 14.53
CA ASN A 66 -8.40 4.47 14.78
C ASN A 66 -7.51 3.25 15.12
N GLU A 67 -6.39 3.07 14.41
CA GLU A 67 -5.41 2.03 14.74
C GLU A 67 -4.84 2.21 16.15
N LEU A 68 -4.45 3.43 16.51
CA LEU A 68 -3.91 3.72 17.84
C LEU A 68 -4.95 3.50 18.93
N ASN A 69 -6.20 3.91 18.72
CA ASN A 69 -7.30 3.63 19.65
C ASN A 69 -7.52 2.13 19.83
N ASN A 70 -7.51 1.36 18.73
CA ASN A 70 -7.63 -0.10 18.80
C ASN A 70 -6.48 -0.73 19.59
N LEU A 71 -5.25 -0.22 19.44
CA LEU A 71 -4.10 -0.67 20.24
C LEU A 71 -4.30 -0.33 21.73
N ILE A 72 -4.75 0.88 22.04
CA ILE A 72 -5.05 1.30 23.41
C ILE A 72 -6.11 0.36 24.02
N ASP A 73 -7.19 0.09 23.30
CA ASP A 73 -8.25 -0.80 23.76
C ASP A 73 -7.76 -2.24 23.92
N TYR A 74 -6.90 -2.71 23.02
CA TYR A 74 -6.26 -4.02 23.13
C TYR A 74 -5.43 -4.14 24.41
N TYR A 75 -4.57 -3.15 24.71
CA TYR A 75 -3.70 -3.18 25.90
C TYR A 75 -4.41 -2.83 27.20
N LYS A 76 -5.52 -2.08 27.15
CA LYS A 76 -6.33 -1.76 28.33
C LYS A 76 -7.07 -2.99 28.88
N ASN A 77 -7.35 -3.97 28.03
CA ASN A 77 -8.02 -5.19 28.45
C ASN A 77 -7.03 -6.16 29.13
N GLU A 78 -7.24 -6.39 30.42
CA GLU A 78 -6.41 -7.26 31.26
C GLU A 78 -6.31 -8.70 30.71
N SER A 79 -7.33 -9.21 30.01
CA SER A 79 -7.29 -10.53 29.37
C SER A 79 -6.30 -10.62 28.21
N ASN A 80 -6.12 -9.53 27.46
CA ASN A 80 -5.14 -9.46 26.37
C ASN A 80 -3.72 -9.31 26.93
N LEU A 81 -3.56 -8.55 28.01
CA LEU A 81 -2.32 -8.46 28.76
C LEU A 81 -1.90 -9.84 29.30
N GLU A 82 -2.84 -10.59 29.89
CA GLU A 82 -2.59 -11.96 30.37
C GLU A 82 -2.21 -12.89 29.22
N LYS A 83 -2.86 -12.75 28.06
CA LYS A 83 -2.54 -13.53 26.86
C LYS A 83 -1.13 -13.23 26.33
N GLU A 84 -0.74 -11.96 26.27
CA GLU A 84 0.63 -11.57 25.90
C GLU A 84 1.65 -12.05 26.92
N ALA A 85 1.36 -11.96 28.23
CA ALA A 85 2.20 -12.48 29.30
C ALA A 85 2.43 -13.99 29.18
N ARG A 86 1.37 -14.77 28.91
CA ARG A 86 1.47 -16.22 28.66
C ARG A 86 2.34 -16.53 27.44
N VAL A 87 2.17 -15.80 26.35
CA VAL A 87 2.91 -16.04 25.10
C VAL A 87 4.37 -15.59 25.19
N ARG A 88 4.62 -14.38 25.69
CA ARG A 88 5.94 -13.73 25.70
C ARG A 88 6.82 -14.24 26.84
N LEU A 89 6.23 -14.49 28.00
CA LEU A 89 6.96 -14.79 29.23
C LEU A 89 6.76 -16.24 29.68
N ASN A 90 6.01 -17.05 28.93
CA ASN A 90 5.57 -18.39 29.35
C ASN A 90 4.96 -18.37 30.76
N LEU A 91 4.33 -17.24 31.14
CA LEU A 91 3.71 -17.04 32.44
C LEU A 91 2.52 -17.98 32.58
N LYS A 92 2.38 -18.57 33.77
CA LYS A 92 1.40 -19.60 34.09
C LYS A 92 0.60 -19.13 35.28
N LYS A 93 -0.71 -19.41 35.31
CA LYS A 93 -1.48 -19.18 36.53
C LYS A 93 -1.02 -20.17 37.60
N GLU A 94 -1.07 -19.75 38.87
CA GLU A 94 -0.64 -20.59 40.00
C GLU A 94 -1.41 -21.93 40.07
N GLU A 95 -2.60 -21.98 39.47
CA GLU A 95 -3.45 -23.17 39.42
C GLU A 95 -3.28 -24.05 38.15
N GLU A 96 -2.32 -23.74 37.27
CA GLU A 96 -2.10 -24.47 36.01
C GLU A 96 -1.04 -25.58 36.15
N LYS A 97 -1.44 -26.86 36.03
CA LYS A 97 -0.53 -28.01 36.08
C LYS A 97 0.20 -28.21 34.75
N VAL A 98 1.52 -28.02 34.76
CA VAL A 98 2.40 -28.24 33.61
C VAL A 98 2.85 -29.70 33.60
N VAL A 99 2.51 -30.43 32.55
CA VAL A 99 3.03 -31.78 32.32
C VAL A 99 4.18 -31.69 31.31
N ILE A 100 5.40 -31.93 31.77
CA ILE A 100 6.56 -32.06 30.89
C ILE A 100 6.59 -33.51 30.42
N ILE A 101 6.23 -33.73 29.16
CA ILE A 101 6.29 -35.05 28.54
C ILE A 101 7.72 -35.24 28.05
N LEU A 102 8.55 -35.92 28.84
CA LEU A 102 9.85 -36.38 28.36
C LEU A 102 9.61 -37.57 27.43
N PRO A 103 10.18 -37.59 26.22
CA PRO A 103 10.17 -38.80 25.41
C PRO A 103 10.91 -39.87 26.20
N GLN A 104 10.16 -40.92 26.54
CA GLN A 104 10.66 -42.15 27.12
C GLN A 104 11.88 -42.63 26.33
N ALA A 105 13.07 -42.39 26.88
CA ALA A 105 14.25 -43.16 26.50
C ALA A 105 13.94 -44.58 26.95
N THR A 106 13.52 -45.39 25.97
CA THR A 106 13.37 -46.84 26.08
C THR A 106 14.56 -47.40 26.84
N SER A 107 14.30 -47.85 28.06
CA SER A 107 15.24 -48.67 28.79
C SER A 107 15.37 -50.01 28.07
N ALA A 108 16.50 -50.23 27.41
CA ALA A 108 16.96 -51.56 27.06
C ALA A 108 18.43 -51.66 27.46
N SER A 109 18.66 -52.26 28.62
CA SER A 109 19.96 -52.76 29.01
C SER A 109 20.44 -53.79 27.98
N LYS A 110 21.67 -53.64 27.46
CA LYS A 110 22.67 -54.71 27.34
C LYS A 110 23.99 -54.16 26.80
N PHE A 111 25.04 -54.62 27.43
CA PHE A 111 26.46 -54.36 27.16
C PHE A 111 26.91 -55.20 25.96
N ASP A 112 27.84 -54.61 25.22
CA ASP A 112 28.84 -55.16 24.29
C ASP A 112 28.53 -55.61 22.84
N GLU A 113 29.32 -54.93 21.98
CA GLU A 113 30.17 -55.41 20.88
C GLU A 113 29.62 -55.82 19.51
N SER A 114 30.16 -55.11 18.52
CA SER A 114 30.62 -55.56 17.20
C SER A 114 29.80 -55.21 15.94
N ILE A 115 30.42 -54.28 15.18
CA ILE A 115 30.76 -54.40 13.75
C ILE A 115 29.65 -54.19 12.70
N SER A 116 29.66 -52.94 12.20
CA SER A 116 29.79 -52.55 10.78
C SER A 116 28.65 -52.83 9.78
N GLY A 117 28.17 -51.72 9.19
CA GLY A 117 28.01 -51.64 7.73
C GLY A 117 26.63 -51.27 7.19
N ALA A 118 26.27 -49.98 7.18
CA ALA A 118 25.40 -49.38 6.16
C ALA A 118 25.37 -47.83 6.28
N GLY A 119 26.23 -47.14 5.52
CA GLY A 119 26.01 -45.87 4.81
C GLY A 119 25.16 -44.70 5.37
N GLY A 120 24.87 -44.62 6.67
CA GLY A 120 24.23 -43.45 7.28
C GLY A 120 25.27 -42.45 7.75
N VAL A 121 25.19 -41.20 7.29
CA VAL A 121 26.07 -40.13 7.81
C VAL A 121 25.74 -39.93 9.29
N ASN A 122 26.62 -40.39 10.18
CA ASN A 122 26.48 -40.20 11.61
C ASN A 122 26.71 -38.72 11.96
N PHE A 123 25.63 -37.94 12.04
CA PHE A 123 25.65 -36.52 12.40
C PHE A 123 26.24 -36.27 13.80
N GLU A 124 26.27 -37.31 14.64
CA GLU A 124 26.75 -37.28 16.02
C GLU A 124 28.26 -36.99 16.14
N ASN A 125 29.02 -37.13 15.05
CA ASN A 125 30.47 -36.84 15.01
C ASN A 125 30.83 -35.71 14.03
N LEU A 126 29.83 -34.99 13.50
CA LEU A 126 30.09 -33.85 12.62
C LEU A 126 30.20 -32.56 13.43
N PRO A 127 31.22 -31.72 13.17
CA PRO A 127 31.26 -30.37 13.69
C PRO A 127 29.98 -29.62 13.35
N ASN A 128 29.49 -28.82 14.30
CA ASN A 128 28.19 -28.14 14.20
C ASN A 128 27.98 -27.42 12.87
N TYR A 129 29.01 -26.74 12.32
CA TYR A 129 28.90 -26.01 11.06
C TYR A 129 28.49 -26.88 9.85
N LYS A 130 28.89 -28.17 9.83
CA LYS A 130 28.49 -29.10 8.75
C LYS A 130 27.06 -29.59 8.92
N GLN A 131 26.57 -29.70 10.16
CA GLN A 131 25.19 -30.09 10.43
C GLN A 131 24.22 -29.03 9.92
N TRP A 132 24.51 -27.75 10.17
CA TRP A 132 23.71 -26.63 9.67
C TRP A 132 23.68 -26.59 8.14
N TRP A 133 24.82 -26.79 7.48
CA TRP A 133 24.87 -26.79 6.03
C TRP A 133 23.98 -27.88 5.40
N TYR A 134 23.99 -29.10 5.96
CA TYR A 134 23.13 -30.18 5.49
C TYR A 134 21.64 -29.84 5.63
N TYR A 135 21.25 -29.21 6.73
CA TYR A 135 19.86 -28.83 6.99
C TYR A 135 19.33 -27.76 6.01
N PHE A 136 20.18 -26.83 5.58
CA PHE A 136 19.75 -25.72 4.72
C PHE A 136 19.83 -26.00 3.22
N PHE A 137 20.67 -26.96 2.79
CA PHE A 137 21.03 -27.11 1.38
C PHE A 137 20.85 -28.53 0.81
N LYS A 138 20.29 -29.48 1.58
CA LYS A 138 19.90 -30.80 1.09
C LYS A 138 18.47 -31.12 1.45
#